data_AF-A0A2N1Z7Y4-F1
#
_entry.id   AF-A0A2N1Z7Y4-F1
#
_cell.length_a   1.000
_cell.length_b   1.000
_cell.length_c   1.000
_cell.angle_alpha   90.00
_cell.angle_beta   90.00
_cell.angle_gamma   90.00
#
_symmetry.space_group_name_H-M   'P 1'
#
loop_
_entity.id
_entity.type
_entity.pdbx_description
1 polymer ?
#
loop_
_entity_poly.entity_id
_entity_poly.type
_entity_poly.pdbx_seq_one_letter_code
_entity_poly.pdbx_strand_id
1 'polypeptide(L)'
;MALIPVSNMYPDSNEDRAFPNEKVLNLGLKLAMEWGTDWLKPIQARLGAIEPALTDTQLDDYNAICQEAMKFGHAKMYELAEKASSGVDQDAFSRVFKERYPWASDENMAHCFSQGMYYAWKDGLV
;
A
#
# COMPACT_ATOMS: atom_id res chain seq x y z
N MET A 1 55.26 -0.46 16.37
CA MET A 1 54.65 -1.78 16.15
C MET A 1 53.16 -1.62 16.36
N ALA A 2 52.36 -2.05 15.37
CA ALA A 2 50.94 -1.80 15.13
C ALA A 2 50.03 -2.13 16.35
N LEU A 3 48.80 -1.62 16.50
CA LEU A 3 47.64 -1.77 15.59
C LEU A 3 46.60 -0.67 15.83
N ILE A 4 46.06 -0.12 14.73
CA ILE A 4 44.86 0.71 14.70
C ILE A 4 43.66 -0.24 14.89
N PRO A 5 42.76 -0.05 15.86
CA PRO A 5 41.53 -0.84 15.90
C PRO A 5 40.65 -0.43 14.72
N VAL A 6 40.32 -1.47 13.95
CA VAL A 6 39.52 -1.47 12.74
C VAL A 6 38.25 -0.64 12.95
N SER A 7 38.10 0.34 12.06
CA SER A 7 36.84 0.90 11.57
C SER A 7 35.62 0.12 12.06
N ASN A 8 34.78 0.77 12.86
CA ASN A 8 33.41 0.30 13.10
C ASN A 8 32.64 0.48 11.78
N MET A 9 32.93 -0.42 10.84
CA MET A 9 32.59 -0.39 9.43
C MET A 9 31.21 -1.02 9.24
N TYR A 10 30.19 -0.53 9.96
CA TYR A 10 28.76 -0.62 9.61
C TYR A 10 27.98 0.32 10.56
N PRO A 11 27.83 1.61 10.24
CA PRO A 11 26.89 2.46 10.95
C PRO A 11 25.51 2.30 10.31
N ASP A 12 24.81 1.19 10.57
CA ASP A 12 23.36 1.14 10.34
C ASP A 12 22.71 0.03 11.19
N SER A 13 22.69 0.24 12.50
CA SER A 13 21.71 -0.42 13.36
C SER A 13 20.34 0.18 13.02
N ASN A 14 19.71 -0.41 12.01
CA ASN A 14 18.46 -0.01 11.36
C ASN A 14 17.21 -0.17 12.25
N GLU A 15 17.36 -0.01 13.56
CA GLU A 15 16.30 -0.18 14.57
C GLU A 15 15.44 1.08 14.77
N ASP A 16 15.77 2.21 14.13
CA ASP A 16 15.17 3.53 14.41
C ASP A 16 14.19 4.08 13.36
N ARG A 17 13.83 3.33 12.31
CA ARG A 17 12.69 3.74 11.48
C ARG A 17 11.39 3.31 12.15
N ALA A 18 10.70 4.25 12.79
CA ALA A 18 9.37 4.03 13.38
C ALA A 18 8.50 3.19 12.44
N PHE A 19 8.14 2.00 12.90
CA PHE A 19 7.21 1.12 12.20
C PHE A 19 5.78 1.40 12.69
N PRO A 20 4.78 1.46 11.80
CA PRO A 20 4.92 1.39 10.35
C PRO A 20 5.39 2.72 9.74
N ASN A 21 6.24 2.65 8.71
CA ASN A 21 6.73 3.82 8.00
C ASN A 21 5.79 4.19 6.84
N GLU A 22 5.30 5.43 6.79
CA GLU A 22 4.34 5.87 5.78
C GLU A 22 4.85 5.76 4.33
N LYS A 23 6.15 5.98 4.10
CA LYS A 23 6.74 5.84 2.75
C LYS A 23 6.72 4.39 2.31
N VAL A 24 7.06 3.47 3.22
CA VAL A 24 7.04 2.03 2.98
C VAL A 24 5.59 1.53 2.81
N LEU A 25 4.64 2.05 3.58
CA LEU A 25 3.21 1.78 3.40
C LEU A 25 2.72 2.21 2.01
N ASN A 26 3.08 3.40 1.55
CA ASN A 26 2.66 3.87 0.22
C ASN A 26 3.30 3.09 -0.92
N LEU A 27 4.57 2.71 -0.77
CA LEU A 27 5.22 1.81 -1.71
C LEU A 27 4.53 0.44 -1.72
N GLY A 28 4.25 -0.13 -0.55
CA GLY A 28 3.58 -1.41 -0.41
C GLY A 28 2.16 -1.41 -0.99
N LEU A 29 1.39 -0.34 -0.77
CA LEU A 29 0.05 -0.20 -1.32
C LEU A 29 0.09 -0.11 -2.85
N LYS A 30 1.05 0.62 -3.41
CA LYS A 30 1.28 0.67 -4.87
C LYS A 30 1.56 -0.72 -5.43
N LEU A 31 2.44 -1.50 -4.78
CA LEU A 31 2.76 -2.88 -5.18
C LEU A 31 1.54 -3.81 -5.06
N ALA A 32 0.73 -3.66 -4.01
CA ALA A 32 -0.47 -4.47 -3.79
C ALA A 32 -1.50 -4.26 -4.92
N MET A 33 -1.56 -3.04 -5.46
CA MET A 33 -2.43 -2.65 -6.55
C MET A 33 -1.86 -2.95 -7.95
N GLU A 34 -0.68 -3.55 -8.10
CA GLU A 34 -0.13 -3.86 -9.44
C GLU A 34 -0.98 -4.89 -10.20
N TRP A 35 -1.21 -4.61 -11.49
CA TRP A 35 -2.04 -5.43 -12.38
C TRP A 35 -1.26 -6.57 -13.04
N GLY A 36 -2.00 -7.43 -13.75
CA GLY A 36 -1.41 -8.44 -14.62
C GLY A 36 -0.92 -9.65 -13.83
N THR A 37 0.34 -10.02 -14.04
CA THR A 37 0.90 -11.22 -13.40
C THR A 37 0.97 -11.13 -11.89
N ASP A 38 0.96 -9.93 -11.32
CA ASP A 38 1.17 -9.70 -9.88
C ASP A 38 -0.09 -9.27 -9.13
N TRP A 39 -1.23 -9.34 -9.81
CA TRP A 39 -2.54 -9.07 -9.23
C TRP A 39 -2.81 -9.99 -8.02
N LEU A 40 -3.15 -9.38 -6.88
CA LEU A 40 -3.41 -10.05 -5.59
C LEU A 40 -2.25 -10.88 -5.03
N LYS A 41 -1.06 -10.81 -5.64
CA LYS A 41 0.10 -11.48 -5.06
C LYS A 41 0.56 -10.78 -3.78
N PRO A 42 1.11 -11.54 -2.82
CA PRO A 42 1.80 -10.97 -1.68
C PRO A 42 2.89 -9.97 -2.13
N ILE A 43 3.08 -8.88 -1.39
CA ILE A 43 4.06 -7.83 -1.75
C ILE A 43 5.47 -8.13 -1.22
N GLN A 44 5.62 -9.06 -0.28
CA GLN A 44 6.84 -9.30 0.50
C GLN A 44 8.09 -9.43 -0.37
N ALA A 45 8.06 -10.27 -1.41
CA ALA A 45 9.20 -10.47 -2.29
C ALA A 45 9.60 -9.20 -3.07
N ARG A 46 8.60 -8.42 -3.52
CA ARG A 46 8.81 -7.17 -4.27
C ARG A 46 9.26 -6.04 -3.34
N LEU A 47 8.61 -5.93 -2.18
CA LEU A 47 8.92 -4.92 -1.17
C LEU A 47 10.30 -5.17 -0.54
N GLY A 48 10.63 -6.42 -0.20
CA GLY A 48 11.93 -6.80 0.35
C GLY A 48 13.08 -6.62 -0.63
N ALA A 49 12.82 -6.69 -1.95
CA ALA A 49 13.82 -6.33 -2.96
C ALA A 49 14.13 -4.83 -2.98
N ILE A 50 13.16 -3.97 -2.63
CA ILE A 50 13.30 -2.51 -2.61
C ILE A 50 13.78 -2.00 -1.25
N GLU A 51 13.29 -2.60 -0.16
CA GLU A 51 13.63 -2.29 1.24
C GLU A 51 14.27 -3.52 1.91
N PRO A 52 15.50 -3.92 1.52
CA PRO A 52 16.17 -5.14 2.01
C PRO A 52 16.54 -5.11 3.50
N ALA A 53 16.32 -3.97 4.17
CA ALA A 53 16.46 -3.83 5.60
C ALA A 53 15.27 -4.38 6.40
N LEU A 54 14.12 -4.61 5.74
CA LEU A 54 12.94 -5.13 6.41
C LEU A 54 13.10 -6.61 6.72
N THR A 55 12.74 -6.98 7.95
CA THR A 55 12.62 -8.38 8.35
C THR A 55 11.39 -9.03 7.71
N ASP A 56 11.38 -10.36 7.64
CA ASP A 56 10.24 -11.13 7.12
C ASP A 56 8.93 -10.77 7.85
N THR A 57 8.97 -10.62 9.18
CA THR A 57 7.81 -10.20 9.98
C THR A 57 7.29 -8.82 9.58
N GLN A 58 8.19 -7.84 9.39
CA GLN A 58 7.79 -6.50 8.95
C GLN A 58 7.20 -6.53 7.54
N LEU A 59 7.77 -7.34 6.63
CA LEU A 59 7.23 -7.53 5.29
C LEU A 59 5.82 -8.13 5.33
N ASP A 60 5.58 -9.11 6.20
CA ASP A 60 4.25 -9.69 6.43
C ASP A 60 3.25 -8.66 6.95
N ASP A 61 3.65 -7.85 7.94
CA ASP A 61 2.80 -6.80 8.49
C ASP A 61 2.46 -5.72 7.43
N TYR A 62 3.45 -5.26 6.66
CA TYR A 62 3.21 -4.32 5.56
C TYR A 62 2.27 -4.92 4.51
N ASN A 63 2.45 -6.19 4.15
CA ASN A 63 1.56 -6.87 3.22
C ASN A 63 0.14 -6.93 3.76
N ALA A 64 -0.05 -7.31 5.03
CA ALA A 64 -1.37 -7.37 5.66
C ALA A 64 -2.07 -5.99 5.62
N ILE A 65 -1.38 -4.93 6.03
CA ILE A 65 -1.92 -3.56 6.03
C ILE A 65 -2.29 -3.10 4.62
N CYS A 66 -1.39 -3.29 3.64
CA CYS A 66 -1.62 -2.83 2.27
C CYS A 66 -2.75 -3.61 1.58
N GLN A 67 -2.82 -4.92 1.80
CA GLN A 67 -3.90 -5.77 1.27
C GLN A 67 -5.25 -5.41 1.89
N GLU A 68 -5.29 -5.11 3.19
CA GLU A 68 -6.51 -4.64 3.84
C GLU A 68 -6.97 -3.30 3.24
N ALA A 69 -6.07 -2.32 3.11
CA ALA A 69 -6.40 -1.00 2.56
C ALA A 69 -6.92 -1.08 1.12
N MET A 70 -6.27 -1.86 0.26
CA MET A 70 -6.73 -2.08 -1.11
C MET A 70 -8.12 -2.74 -1.15
N LYS A 71 -8.32 -3.82 -0.38
CA LYS A 71 -9.61 -4.53 -0.33
C LYS A 71 -10.72 -3.63 0.21
N PHE A 72 -10.43 -2.83 1.23
CA PHE A 72 -11.36 -1.82 1.75
C PHE A 72 -11.74 -0.83 0.66
N GLY A 73 -10.77 -0.28 -0.07
CA GLY A 73 -11.03 0.66 -1.16
C GLY A 73 -11.93 0.06 -2.24
N HIS A 74 -11.62 -1.16 -2.71
CA HIS A 74 -12.46 -1.83 -3.71
C HIS A 74 -13.87 -2.11 -3.18
N ALA A 75 -14.03 -2.63 -1.97
CA ALA A 75 -15.34 -2.84 -1.37
C ALA A 75 -16.14 -1.53 -1.26
N LYS A 76 -15.46 -0.44 -0.87
CA LYS A 76 -16.09 0.88 -0.76
C LYS A 76 -16.55 1.43 -2.09
N MET A 77 -15.80 1.17 -3.15
CA MET A 77 -16.20 1.54 -4.51
C MET A 77 -17.46 0.82 -4.96
N TYR A 78 -17.60 -0.47 -4.66
CA TYR A 78 -18.84 -1.21 -4.95
C TYR A 78 -20.02 -0.63 -4.17
N GLU A 79 -19.88 -0.37 -2.87
CA GLU A 79 -20.94 0.25 -2.06
C GLU A 79 -21.39 1.61 -2.58
N LEU A 80 -20.45 2.41 -3.10
CA LEU A 80 -20.74 3.73 -3.66
C LEU A 80 -21.39 3.62 -5.04
N ALA A 81 -20.90 2.70 -5.90
CA ALA A 81 -21.46 2.45 -7.22
C ALA A 81 -22.91 1.97 -7.15
N GLU A 82 -23.22 1.02 -6.25
CA GLU A 82 -24.59 0.51 -6.04
C GLU A 82 -25.59 1.60 -5.64
N LYS A 83 -25.12 2.67 -4.98
CA LYS A 83 -25.96 3.78 -4.49
C LYS A 83 -25.96 4.97 -5.44
N ALA A 84 -25.09 4.98 -6.45
CA ALA A 84 -24.90 6.12 -7.32
C ALA A 84 -25.96 6.15 -8.42
N SER A 85 -26.80 7.19 -8.43
CA SER A 85 -27.72 7.47 -9.54
C SER A 85 -27.09 8.28 -10.67
N SER A 86 -25.93 8.88 -10.44
CA SER A 86 -25.27 9.81 -11.38
C SER A 86 -23.74 9.67 -11.42
N GLY A 87 -23.22 8.49 -11.08
CA GLY A 87 -21.79 8.21 -10.98
C GLY A 87 -21.23 8.32 -9.55
N VAL A 88 -20.06 7.74 -9.34
CA VAL A 88 -19.41 7.69 -8.02
C VAL A 88 -18.59 8.96 -7.76
N ASP A 89 -18.79 9.57 -6.60
CA ASP A 89 -18.04 10.73 -6.14
C ASP A 89 -16.66 10.34 -5.59
N GLN A 90 -15.60 10.77 -6.28
CA GLN A 90 -14.22 10.53 -5.89
C GLN A 90 -13.83 11.22 -4.58
N ASP A 91 -14.39 12.39 -4.27
CA ASP A 91 -14.11 13.11 -3.04
C ASP A 91 -14.72 12.39 -1.85
N ALA A 92 -15.93 11.85 -2.01
CA ALA A 92 -16.58 11.01 -1.01
C ALA A 92 -15.77 9.73 -0.74
N PHE A 93 -15.27 9.07 -1.79
CA PHE A 93 -14.37 7.92 -1.64
C PHE A 93 -13.09 8.31 -0.90
N SER A 94 -12.40 9.37 -1.35
CA SER A 94 -11.11 9.79 -0.80
C SER A 94 -11.22 10.17 0.66
N ARG A 95 -12.29 10.86 1.06
CA ARG A 95 -12.54 11.20 2.47
C ARG A 95 -12.64 9.96 3.35
N VAL A 96 -13.47 9.00 2.95
CA VAL A 96 -13.68 7.77 3.73
C VAL A 96 -12.44 6.89 3.76
N PHE A 97 -11.69 6.83 2.65
CA PHE A 97 -10.43 6.11 2.60
C PHE A 97 -9.39 6.74 3.54
N LYS A 98 -9.25 8.07 3.50
CA LYS A 98 -8.28 8.82 4.31
C LYS A 98 -8.60 8.79 5.81
N GLU A 99 -9.89 8.78 6.18
CA GLU A 99 -10.34 8.61 7.57
C GLU A 99 -9.85 7.28 8.17
N ARG A 100 -9.79 6.20 7.37
CA ARG A 100 -9.33 4.88 7.83
C ARG A 100 -7.84 4.64 7.65
N TYR A 101 -7.24 5.19 6.59
CA TYR A 101 -5.84 5.02 6.24
C TYR A 101 -5.16 6.39 6.02
N PRO A 102 -4.89 7.17 7.10
CA PRO A 102 -4.34 8.52 7.00
C PRO A 102 -2.99 8.59 6.29
N TRP A 103 -2.22 7.50 6.33
CA TRP A 103 -0.93 7.38 5.66
C TRP A 103 -1.02 7.30 4.13
N ALA A 104 -2.17 6.95 3.56
CA ALA A 104 -2.30 6.75 2.12
C ALA A 104 -2.15 8.07 1.35
N SER A 105 -1.31 8.06 0.32
CA SER A 105 -1.09 9.19 -0.57
C SER A 105 -2.27 9.40 -1.51
N ASP A 106 -2.42 10.63 -1.99
CA ASP A 106 -3.46 10.98 -2.96
C ASP A 106 -3.30 10.16 -4.26
N GLU A 107 -2.06 9.89 -4.68
CA GLU A 107 -1.75 9.03 -5.83
C GLU A 107 -2.30 7.60 -5.62
N ASN A 108 -2.04 6.99 -4.47
CA ASN A 108 -2.52 5.65 -4.18
C ASN A 108 -4.04 5.59 -4.05
N MET A 109 -4.67 6.59 -3.44
CA MET A 109 -6.12 6.67 -3.34
C MET A 109 -6.77 6.83 -4.72
N ALA A 110 -6.24 7.72 -5.57
CA ALA A 110 -6.73 7.90 -6.94
C ALA A 110 -6.55 6.64 -7.79
N HIS A 111 -5.44 5.91 -7.59
CA HIS A 111 -5.22 4.63 -8.26
C HIS A 111 -6.23 3.58 -7.81
N CYS A 112 -6.43 3.42 -6.49
CA CYS A 112 -7.42 2.48 -5.93
C CYS A 112 -8.85 2.81 -6.40
N PHE A 113 -9.21 4.10 -6.43
CA PHE A 113 -10.48 4.57 -6.99
C PHE A 113 -10.65 4.13 -8.44
N SER A 114 -9.64 4.38 -9.29
CA SER A 114 -9.69 4.06 -10.72
C SER A 114 -9.83 2.56 -10.96
N GLN A 115 -9.13 1.74 -10.17
CA GLN A 115 -9.27 0.28 -10.24
C GLN A 115 -10.65 -0.19 -9.80
N GLY A 116 -11.16 0.31 -8.68
CA GLY A 116 -12.49 -0.01 -8.19
C GLY A 116 -13.58 0.39 -9.19
N MET A 117 -13.48 1.57 -9.80
CA MET A 117 -14.38 2.00 -10.87
C MET A 117 -14.35 1.06 -12.07
N TYR A 118 -13.16 0.63 -12.50
CA TYR A 118 -13.04 -0.32 -13.61
C TYR A 118 -13.75 -1.65 -13.29
N TYR A 119 -13.58 -2.19 -12.08
CA TYR A 119 -14.25 -3.43 -11.70
C TYR A 119 -15.76 -3.26 -11.57
N ALA A 120 -16.23 -2.17 -10.95
CA ALA A 120 -17.64 -1.87 -10.87
C ALA A 120 -18.30 -1.73 -12.26
N TRP A 121 -17.62 -1.07 -13.21
CA TRP A 121 -18.05 -0.97 -14.60
C TRP A 121 -18.09 -2.32 -15.29
N LYS A 122 -17.04 -3.14 -15.12
CA LYS A 122 -16.97 -4.48 -15.71
C LYS A 122 -18.09 -5.39 -15.21
N ASP A 123 -18.53 -5.20 -13.97
CA ASP A 123 -19.63 -5.93 -13.35
C ASP A 123 -21.01 -5.30 -13.61
N GLY A 124 -21.07 -4.17 -14.34
CA GLY A 124 -22.32 -3.51 -14.76
C GLY A 124 -22.99 -2.66 -13.68
N LEU A 125 -22.25 -2.25 -12.65
CA LEU A 125 -22.75 -1.38 -11.57
C LEU A 125 -22.72 0.12 -11.91
N VAL A 126 -21.90 0.51 -12.89
CA VAL A 126 -21.72 1.90 -13.38
C VAL A 126 -21.54 1.93 -14.87
#